data_AF-A0A2E8HFP5-F1
#
_entry.id   AF-A0A2E8HFP5-F1
#
_cell.length_a   1.000
_cell.length_b   1.000
_cell.length_c   1.000
_cell.angle_alpha   90.00
_cell.angle_beta   90.00
_cell.angle_gamma   90.00
#
_symmetry.space_group_name_H-M   'P 1'
#
loop_
_entity.id
_entity.type
_entity.pdbx_description
1 polymer ?
#
loop_
_entity_poly.entity_id
_entity_poly.type
_entity_poly.pdbx_seq_one_letter_code
_entity_poly.pdbx_strand_id
1 'polypeptide(L)'
;MSVGDSEQVIRTNSLLIPSIALGYVPFVIIVLLFYGYRSPDETLPGFEFLILSSMFLVPLLPIYALYLFKIIRQRRGDNTLTTPVAIFYIISFIVPFFWLLMYAWFTINFNGIV
;
A
#
# COMPACT_ATOMS: atom_id res chain seq x y z
N MET A 1 13.61 33.41 -9.01
CA MET A 1 13.18 32.09 -8.50
C MET A 1 11.73 31.92 -8.90
N SER A 2 11.44 31.02 -9.85
CA SER A 2 10.14 30.91 -10.50
C SER A 2 9.14 30.21 -9.57
N VAL A 3 7.99 30.83 -9.34
CA VAL A 3 6.85 30.31 -8.54
C VAL A 3 6.28 29.01 -9.14
N GLY A 4 6.62 28.66 -10.38
CA GLY A 4 6.18 27.43 -11.07
C GLY A 4 6.83 26.13 -10.61
N ASP A 5 8.00 26.16 -9.95
CA ASP A 5 8.69 24.93 -9.52
C ASP A 5 8.02 24.28 -8.30
N SER A 6 7.56 25.08 -7.34
CA SER A 6 6.97 24.59 -6.09
C SER A 6 5.65 23.84 -6.30
N GLU A 7 4.79 24.28 -7.22
CA GLU A 7 3.53 23.59 -7.50
C GLU A 7 3.73 22.24 -8.20
N GLN A 8 4.69 22.14 -9.13
CA GLN A 8 5.00 20.87 -9.78
C GLN A 8 5.66 19.87 -8.83
N VAL A 9 6.57 20.33 -7.96
CA VAL A 9 7.18 19.47 -6.93
C VAL A 9 6.13 18.95 -5.96
N ILE A 10 5.18 19.79 -5.52
CA ILE A 10 4.07 19.35 -4.65
C ILE A 10 3.14 18.37 -5.36
N ARG A 11 2.80 18.59 -6.64
CA ARG A 11 1.96 17.67 -7.42
C ARG A 11 2.62 16.31 -7.63
N THR A 12 3.91 16.29 -7.90
CA THR A 12 4.69 15.06 -8.14
C THR A 12 4.87 14.26 -6.84
N ASN A 13 5.19 14.95 -5.73
CA ASN A 13 5.31 14.34 -4.41
C ASN A 13 3.97 13.80 -3.87
N SER A 14 2.86 14.43 -4.24
CA SER A 14 1.52 14.02 -3.84
C SER A 14 1.05 12.70 -4.46
N LEU A 15 1.60 12.29 -5.61
CA LEU A 15 1.27 11.03 -6.28
C LEU A 15 2.30 9.92 -6.01
N LEU A 16 3.48 10.29 -5.50
CA LEU A 16 4.56 9.35 -5.18
C LEU A 16 4.15 8.37 -4.07
N ILE A 17 3.63 8.87 -2.95
CA ILE A 17 3.24 8.01 -1.81
C ILE A 17 2.15 7.01 -2.21
N PRO A 18 1.07 7.42 -2.93
CA PRO A 18 0.10 6.49 -3.47
C PRO A 18 0.65 5.48 -4.48
N SER A 19 1.59 5.90 -5.34
CA SER A 19 2.27 4.97 -6.25
C SER A 19 3.08 3.90 -5.49
N ILE A 20 3.79 4.30 -4.43
CA ILE A 20 4.55 3.37 -3.57
C ILE A 20 3.60 2.40 -2.86
N ALA A 21 2.49 2.90 -2.30
CA ALA A 21 1.49 2.06 -1.65
C ALA A 21 0.87 1.04 -2.62
N LEU A 22 0.66 1.43 -3.88
CA LEU A 22 0.14 0.54 -4.92
C LEU A 22 1.19 -0.50 -5.38
N GLY A 23 2.47 -0.13 -5.42
CA GLY A 23 3.58 -1.02 -5.72
C GLY A 23 3.92 -2.02 -4.61
N TYR A 24 3.44 -1.80 -3.39
CA TYR A 24 3.71 -2.66 -2.24
C TYR A 24 3.26 -4.11 -2.46
N VAL A 25 2.00 -4.31 -2.87
CA VAL A 25 1.43 -5.66 -3.04
C VAL A 25 2.14 -6.47 -4.13
N PRO A 26 2.36 -5.97 -5.36
CA PRO A 26 3.11 -6.72 -6.35
C PRO A 26 4.56 -6.98 -5.90
N PHE A 27 5.18 -6.07 -5.16
CA PHE A 27 6.48 -6.33 -4.55
C PHE A 27 6.46 -7.53 -3.59
N VAL A 28 5.48 -7.59 -2.69
CA VAL A 28 5.33 -8.73 -1.77
C VAL A 28 5.12 -10.03 -2.53
N ILE A 29 4.30 -10.04 -3.58
CA ILE A 29 4.07 -11.22 -4.43
C ILE A 29 5.37 -11.70 -5.09
N ILE A 30 6.16 -10.78 -5.66
CA ILE A 30 7.43 -11.11 -6.31
C ILE A 30 8.41 -11.75 -5.29
N VAL A 31 8.50 -11.18 -4.10
CA VAL A 31 9.37 -11.72 -3.04
C VAL A 31 8.91 -13.11 -2.61
N LEU A 32 7.60 -13.32 -2.46
CA LEU A 32 7.03 -14.63 -2.14
C LEU A 32 7.33 -15.68 -3.22
N LEU A 33 7.21 -15.32 -4.50
CA LEU A 33 7.57 -16.20 -5.61
C LEU A 33 9.05 -16.59 -5.57
N PHE A 34 9.93 -15.64 -5.22
CA PHE A 34 11.36 -15.91 -5.13
C PHE A 34 11.69 -16.88 -3.99
N TYR A 35 11.05 -16.73 -2.83
CA TYR A 35 11.19 -17.69 -1.72
C TYR A 35 10.65 -19.06 -2.10
N GLY A 36 9.48 -19.13 -2.72
CA GLY A 36 8.88 -20.40 -3.17
C GLY A 36 9.70 -21.12 -4.25
N TYR A 37 10.39 -20.38 -5.11
CA TYR A 37 11.28 -20.97 -6.12
C TYR A 37 12.60 -21.50 -5.53
N ARG A 38 13.14 -20.83 -4.51
CA ARG A 38 14.46 -21.15 -3.94
C ARG A 38 14.44 -22.35 -3.01
N SER A 39 13.36 -22.53 -2.24
CA SER A 39 13.21 -23.62 -1.28
C SER A 39 11.81 -24.24 -1.40
N PRO A 40 11.54 -25.06 -2.42
CA PRO A 40 10.21 -25.64 -2.64
C PRO A 40 9.74 -26.55 -1.49
N ASP A 41 10.67 -27.12 -0.72
CA ASP A 41 10.38 -28.02 0.41
C ASP A 41 10.28 -27.29 1.77
N GLU A 42 10.64 -26.01 1.83
CA GLU A 42 10.59 -25.21 3.07
C GLU A 42 9.47 -24.17 2.99
N THR A 43 8.33 -24.48 3.57
CA THR A 43 7.16 -23.58 3.63
C THR A 43 7.36 -22.37 4.55
N LEU A 44 8.37 -22.41 5.41
CA LEU A 44 8.61 -21.46 6.50
C LEU A 44 9.09 -20.05 6.06
N PRO A 45 10.09 -19.88 5.18
CA PRO A 45 10.71 -18.56 4.95
C PRO A 45 9.78 -17.57 4.24
N GLY A 46 9.01 -18.04 3.24
CA GLY A 46 8.02 -17.21 2.55
C GLY A 46 6.85 -16.84 3.46
N PHE A 47 6.49 -17.73 4.38
CA PHE A 47 5.40 -17.52 5.32
C PHE A 47 5.74 -16.47 6.40
N GLU A 48 6.93 -16.54 6.98
CA GLU A 48 7.42 -15.52 7.92
C GLU A 48 7.48 -14.14 7.28
N PHE A 49 7.94 -14.05 6.03
CA PHE A 49 7.93 -12.79 5.27
C PHE A 49 6.52 -12.25 5.06
N LEU A 50 5.55 -13.10 4.69
CA LEU A 50 4.14 -12.70 4.52
C LEU A 50 3.55 -12.15 5.82
N ILE A 51 3.81 -12.81 6.95
CA ILE A 51 3.35 -12.35 8.28
C ILE A 51 3.97 -10.99 8.61
N LEU A 52 5.29 -10.89 8.54
CA LEU A 52 6.02 -9.67 8.90
C LEU A 52 5.55 -8.49 8.03
N SER A 53 5.49 -8.69 6.72
CA SER A 53 4.99 -7.73 5.75
C SER A 53 3.57 -7.27 6.10
N SER A 54 2.67 -8.21 6.39
CA SER A 54 1.27 -7.89 6.69
C SER A 54 1.08 -7.24 8.06
N MET A 55 1.92 -7.56 9.04
CA MET A 55 1.94 -6.89 10.35
C MET A 55 2.29 -5.40 10.23
N PHE A 56 3.24 -5.03 9.36
CA PHE A 56 3.59 -3.62 9.13
C PHE A 56 2.45 -2.83 8.46
N LEU A 57 1.60 -3.48 7.66
CA LEU A 57 0.42 -2.83 7.07
C LEU A 57 -0.60 -2.39 8.12
N VAL A 58 -0.70 -3.09 9.26
CA VAL A 58 -1.70 -2.80 10.31
C VAL A 58 -1.61 -1.36 10.84
N PRO A 59 -0.44 -0.86 11.30
CA PRO A 59 -0.30 0.54 11.68
C PRO A 59 -0.13 1.48 10.47
N LEU A 60 0.41 0.99 9.35
CA LEU A 60 0.70 1.82 8.18
C LEU A 60 -0.58 2.26 7.45
N LEU A 61 -1.59 1.39 7.33
CA LEU A 61 -2.85 1.72 6.64
C LEU A 61 -3.61 2.88 7.27
N PRO A 62 -3.83 2.92 8.60
CA PRO A 62 -4.48 4.05 9.27
C PRO A 62 -3.72 5.36 9.05
N ILE A 63 -2.39 5.33 9.13
CA ILE A 63 -1.54 6.50 8.86
C ILE A 63 -1.71 6.94 7.40
N TYR A 64 -1.73 6.00 6.47
CA TYR A 64 -1.90 6.26 5.05
C TYR A 64 -3.30 6.80 4.72
N ALA A 65 -4.35 6.29 5.39
CA ALA A 65 -5.71 6.82 5.28
C ALA A 65 -5.79 8.28 5.73
N LEU A 66 -5.16 8.62 6.86
CA LEU A 66 -5.08 10.01 7.34
C LEU A 66 -4.32 10.90 6.36
N TYR A 67 -3.24 10.39 5.76
CA TYR A 67 -2.49 11.10 4.72
C TYR A 67 -3.37 11.38 3.49
N LEU A 68 -4.06 10.36 2.96
CA LEU A 68 -4.98 10.52 1.83
C LEU A 68 -6.12 11.49 2.15
N PHE A 69 -6.68 11.43 3.36
CA PHE A 69 -7.72 12.35 3.77
C PHE A 69 -7.24 13.80 3.76
N LYS A 70 -6.04 14.07 4.29
CA LYS A 70 -5.43 15.41 4.27
C LYS A 70 -5.23 15.91 2.85
N ILE A 71 -4.69 15.07 1.96
CA ILE A 71 -4.36 15.49 0.59
C ILE A 71 -5.62 15.72 -0.27
N ILE A 72 -6.64 14.89 -0.09
CA ILE A 72 -7.94 15.04 -0.76
C ILE A 72 -8.62 16.33 -0.28
N ARG A 73 -8.60 16.60 1.03
CA ARG A 73 -9.16 17.82 1.60
C ARG A 73 -8.47 19.07 1.07
N GLN A 74 -7.14 19.06 0.99
CA GLN A 74 -6.35 20.16 0.45
C GLN A 74 -6.67 20.40 -1.04
N ARG A 75 -6.58 19.36 -1.88
CA ARG A 75 -6.83 19.49 -3.33
C ARG A 75 -8.28 19.85 -3.67
N ARG A 76 -9.25 19.46 -2.82
CA ARG A 76 -10.64 19.91 -2.96
C ARG A 76 -10.76 21.40 -2.68
N GLY A 77 -10.06 21.94 -1.68
CA GLY A 77 -10.01 23.37 -1.40
C GLY A 77 -9.37 24.18 -2.54
N ASP A 78 -8.36 23.60 -3.18
CA ASP A 78 -7.61 24.25 -4.26
C ASP A 78 -8.24 24.04 -5.66
N ASN A 79 -9.38 23.35 -5.77
CA ASN A 79 -9.99 22.92 -7.06
C ASN A 79 -9.05 22.16 -8.00
N THR A 80 -7.97 21.56 -7.47
CA THR A 80 -6.99 20.78 -8.25
C THR A 80 -7.22 19.27 -8.17
N LEU A 81 -8.30 18.83 -7.51
CA LEU A 81 -8.70 17.43 -7.42
C LEU A 81 -9.43 17.00 -8.69
N THR A 82 -8.73 16.33 -9.60
CA THR A 82 -9.35 15.71 -10.76
C THR A 82 -9.91 14.33 -10.39
N THR A 83 -11.02 13.94 -11.02
CA THR A 83 -11.63 12.61 -10.87
C THR A 83 -10.64 11.44 -11.00
N PRO A 84 -9.76 11.38 -12.02
CA PRO A 84 -8.77 10.30 -12.13
C PRO A 84 -7.79 10.24 -10.96
N VAL A 85 -7.38 11.38 -10.40
CA VAL A 85 -6.47 11.44 -9.24
C VAL A 85 -7.15 10.94 -7.98
N ALA A 86 -8.44 11.26 -7.78
CA ALA A 86 -9.21 10.74 -6.66
C ALA A 86 -9.38 9.21 -6.74
N ILE A 87 -9.68 8.68 -7.93
CA ILE A 87 -9.76 7.23 -8.18
C ILE A 87 -8.41 6.57 -7.87
N PHE A 88 -7.30 7.18 -8.31
CA PHE A 88 -5.96 6.67 -8.04
C PHE A 88 -5.67 6.55 -6.54
N TYR A 89 -6.01 7.56 -5.75
CA TYR A 89 -5.89 7.51 -4.29
C TYR A 89 -6.73 6.40 -3.67
N ILE A 90 -7.97 6.21 -4.13
CA ILE A 90 -8.84 5.13 -3.64
C ILE A 90 -8.23 3.76 -3.93
N ILE A 91 -7.79 3.53 -5.17
CA ILE A 91 -7.19 2.23 -5.57
C ILE A 91 -5.90 1.97 -4.78
N SER A 92 -5.05 2.99 -4.61
CA SER A 92 -3.79 2.86 -3.85
C SER A 92 -3.99 2.48 -2.38
N PHE A 93 -5.18 2.73 -1.81
CA PHE A 93 -5.53 2.30 -0.46
C PHE A 93 -6.20 0.93 -0.47
N ILE A 94 -7.13 0.70 -1.40
CA ILE A 94 -7.90 -0.54 -1.52
C ILE A 94 -6.98 -1.74 -1.74
N VAL A 95 -5.95 -1.62 -2.59
CA VAL A 95 -5.01 -2.71 -2.90
C VAL A 95 -4.30 -3.24 -1.65
N PRO A 96 -3.55 -2.41 -0.88
CA PRO A 96 -2.93 -2.86 0.37
C PRO A 96 -3.95 -3.23 1.46
N PHE A 97 -5.15 -2.64 1.45
CA PHE A 97 -6.23 -3.05 2.36
C PHE A 97 -6.72 -4.48 2.08
N PHE A 98 -6.98 -4.83 0.82
CA PHE A 98 -7.37 -6.19 0.44
C PHE A 98 -6.30 -7.21 0.79
N TRP A 99 -5.02 -6.84 0.62
CA TRP A 99 -3.91 -7.69 1.06
C TRP A 99 -3.96 -7.97 2.56
N LEU A 100 -4.18 -6.93 3.38
CA LEU A 100 -4.33 -7.09 4.82
C LEU A 100 -5.58 -7.91 5.19
N LEU A 101 -6.69 -7.80 4.45
CA LEU A 101 -7.86 -8.65 4.63
C LEU A 101 -7.56 -10.11 4.30
N MET A 102 -6.82 -10.40 3.22
CA MET A 102 -6.37 -11.76 2.91
C MET A 102 -5.51 -12.33 4.03
N TYR A 103 -4.57 -11.54 4.56
CA TYR A 103 -3.77 -11.93 5.71
C TYR A 103 -4.61 -12.19 6.97
N ALA A 104 -5.57 -11.30 7.27
CA ALA A 104 -6.46 -11.46 8.42
C ALA A 104 -7.33 -12.71 8.28
N TRP A 105 -7.88 -12.95 7.08
CA TRP A 105 -8.64 -14.15 6.75
C TRP A 105 -7.78 -15.40 6.94
N PHE A 106 -6.57 -15.40 6.39
CA PHE A 106 -5.62 -16.49 6.54
C PHE A 106 -5.32 -16.76 8.02
N THR A 107 -5.00 -15.72 8.78
CA THR A 107 -4.71 -15.84 10.22
C THR A 107 -5.93 -16.38 10.97
N ILE A 108 -7.14 -15.89 10.74
CA ILE A 108 -8.33 -16.38 11.45
C ILE A 108 -8.62 -17.87 11.12
N ASN A 109 -8.44 -18.29 9.87
CA ASN A 109 -8.79 -19.65 9.44
C ASN A 109 -7.69 -20.69 9.72
N PHE A 110 -6.41 -20.29 9.72
CA PHE A 110 -5.28 -21.20 9.87
C PHE A 110 -4.53 -21.09 11.21
N ASN A 111 -4.70 -19.99 11.96
CA ASN A 111 -4.12 -19.83 13.31
C ASN A 111 -4.90 -20.60 14.40
N GLY A 112 -5.83 -21.47 13.98
CA GLY A 112 -6.49 -22.49 14.80
C GLY A 112 -5.99 -23.92 14.55
N ILE A 113 -5.03 -24.13 13.64
CA ILE A 113 -4.34 -25.41 13.47
C ILE A 113 -2.93 -25.25 14.03
N VAL A 114 -2.82 -25.50 15.33
CA VAL A 114 -1.57 -25.82 16.04
C VAL A 114 -1.42 -27.34 16.08
#